data_AF-A0A7C4IH45-F1
#
_entry.id   AF-A0A7C4IH45-F1
#
_cell.length_a   1.000
_cell.length_b   1.000
_cell.length_c   1.000
_cell.angle_alpha   90.00
_cell.angle_beta   90.00
_cell.angle_gamma   90.00
#
_symmetry.space_group_name_H-M   'P 1'
#
loop_
_entity.id
_entity.type
_entity.pdbx_description
1 polymer ?
#
loop_
_entity_poly.entity_id
_entity_poly.type
_entity_poly.pdbx_seq_one_letter_code
_entity_poly.pdbx_strand_id
1 'polypeptide(L)'
;MIDSNIYRMDGIHEHHYGMDTRIIAAGYETYSSYTMNKYNRRINFYNTETGGYLDPQRPEYVSGSAGNVSAAQKALNAFSYHTRDIIYLLDKCPDKVVSRAIHEPQNTNGGAEKALKLLKPLKGNKLYSESSDANSYTIATIKGNQIAAACFNNHDTPQLYYLEFNAPSGTTFVQFKKNYTDSNQTGGIELFSTISAASGTTFIVQDTIQPYSAHSYILMLSLTPVVTDTVIVSQFFSDTLLADIPAGQWVDAHVNIPQESIDEALSVRIKYVLMNYQSNGTINVNGHSTPIEQYCGGDASRNLGGISYQSIPAGWLQQTNTIRFSAGDSSCKLWMVSIELCTSADLISTSNHPDRIKNTTAVFYPNPATQKIHINPRIGPSTIIIRDVRSNIQLYTENTSTADISSLKPGIYLVNP
;
A
#
# COMPACT_ATOMS: atom_id res chain seq x y z
N MET A 1 -2.20 4.79 -25.30
CA MET A 1 -2.96 5.89 -24.67
C MET A 1 -2.04 6.87 -23.95
N ILE A 2 -1.30 6.45 -22.91
CA ILE A 2 -0.41 7.32 -22.12
C ILE A 2 0.58 8.06 -23.02
N ASP A 3 1.29 7.35 -23.90
CA ASP A 3 2.35 7.94 -24.72
C ASP A 3 1.90 9.10 -25.59
N SER A 4 0.70 8.98 -26.15
CA SER A 4 0.13 9.97 -27.05
C SER A 4 -0.44 11.18 -26.31
N ASN A 5 -0.67 11.09 -24.98
CA ASN A 5 -1.45 12.06 -24.24
C ASN A 5 -0.82 12.52 -22.92
N ILE A 6 0.36 12.05 -22.53
CA ILE A 6 0.91 12.31 -21.19
C ILE A 6 0.88 13.80 -20.82
N TYR A 7 1.26 14.70 -21.73
CA TYR A 7 1.26 16.16 -21.56
C TYR A 7 -0.13 16.80 -21.33
N ARG A 8 -1.21 16.04 -21.55
CA ARG A 8 -2.62 16.42 -21.30
C ARG A 8 -3.28 15.59 -20.20
N MET A 9 -2.57 14.61 -19.63
CA MET A 9 -3.09 13.71 -18.62
C MET A 9 -2.68 14.18 -17.22
N ASP A 10 -3.67 14.40 -16.35
CA ASP A 10 -3.48 14.64 -14.91
C ASP A 10 -3.68 13.36 -14.10
N GLY A 11 -4.43 12.41 -14.63
CA GLY A 11 -4.65 11.11 -14.00
C GLY A 11 -5.26 10.07 -14.93
N ILE A 12 -5.38 8.85 -14.41
CA ILE A 12 -6.09 7.73 -15.03
C ILE A 12 -7.38 7.49 -14.27
N HIS A 13 -8.48 7.39 -15.01
CA HIS A 13 -9.74 6.90 -14.49
C HIS A 13 -9.81 5.39 -14.68
N GLU A 14 -10.16 4.69 -13.61
CA GLU A 14 -10.24 3.25 -13.61
C GLU A 14 -11.53 2.79 -12.91
N HIS A 15 -12.14 1.76 -13.46
CA HIS A 15 -13.33 1.10 -12.93
C HIS A 15 -12.98 -0.39 -12.86
N HIS A 16 -13.19 -1.03 -11.71
CA HIS A 16 -13.04 -2.48 -11.57
C HIS A 16 -14.22 -3.08 -10.84
N TYR A 17 -14.66 -4.19 -11.41
CA TYR A 17 -15.76 -4.96 -10.90
C TYR A 17 -15.37 -6.44 -10.81
N GLY A 18 -15.51 -7.03 -9.62
CA GLY A 18 -15.26 -8.46 -9.38
C GLY A 18 -13.82 -8.93 -9.63
N MET A 19 -12.90 -8.04 -10.03
CA MET A 19 -11.49 -8.36 -10.23
C MET A 19 -10.76 -8.54 -8.90
N ASP A 20 -9.67 -9.30 -8.91
CA ASP A 20 -8.80 -9.39 -7.74
C ASP A 20 -8.19 -8.00 -7.45
N THR A 21 -8.51 -7.45 -6.29
CA THR A 21 -8.13 -6.09 -5.88
C THR A 21 -6.61 -5.94 -5.76
N ARG A 22 -5.89 -7.05 -5.58
CA ARG A 22 -4.42 -7.08 -5.53
C ARG A 22 -3.80 -6.81 -6.90
N ILE A 23 -4.41 -7.33 -7.96
CA ILE A 23 -3.99 -7.09 -9.35
C ILE A 23 -4.25 -5.63 -9.73
N ILE A 24 -5.39 -5.08 -9.28
CA ILE A 24 -5.72 -3.67 -9.53
C ILE A 24 -4.67 -2.75 -8.90
N ALA A 25 -4.35 -2.98 -7.62
CA ALA A 25 -3.30 -2.24 -6.93
C ALA A 25 -1.93 -2.40 -7.63
N ALA A 26 -1.58 -3.62 -8.05
CA ALA A 26 -0.38 -3.87 -8.83
C ALA A 26 -0.36 -3.10 -10.16
N GLY A 27 -1.49 -3.02 -10.85
CA GLY A 27 -1.65 -2.20 -12.05
C GLY A 27 -1.36 -0.73 -11.80
N TYR A 28 -1.88 -0.15 -10.71
CA TYR A 28 -1.59 1.26 -10.36
C TYR A 28 -0.11 1.53 -10.13
N GLU A 29 0.59 0.61 -9.48
CA GLU A 29 2.04 0.72 -9.28
C GLU A 29 2.79 0.56 -10.59
N THR A 30 2.38 -0.35 -11.48
CA THR A 30 2.95 -0.49 -12.82
C THR A 30 2.76 0.78 -13.65
N TYR A 31 1.57 1.38 -13.65
CA TYR A 31 1.32 2.66 -14.34
C TYR A 31 2.12 3.82 -13.72
N SER A 32 2.23 3.86 -12.39
CA SER A 32 3.05 4.86 -11.69
C SER A 32 4.52 4.71 -12.07
N SER A 33 5.05 3.49 -12.06
CA SER A 33 6.43 3.20 -12.50
C SER A 33 6.65 3.63 -13.95
N TYR A 34 5.74 3.26 -14.85
CA TYR A 34 5.85 3.61 -16.26
C TYR A 34 5.92 5.13 -16.50
N THR A 35 4.99 5.87 -15.88
CA THR A 35 4.89 7.33 -16.07
C THR A 35 6.05 8.07 -15.42
N MET A 36 6.50 7.62 -14.26
CA MET A 36 7.65 8.19 -13.56
C MET A 36 8.94 7.97 -14.33
N ASN A 37 9.21 6.75 -14.81
CA ASN A 37 10.43 6.46 -15.54
C ASN A 37 10.48 7.06 -16.94
N LYS A 38 9.38 6.95 -17.71
CA LYS A 38 9.37 7.39 -19.10
C LYS A 38 9.19 8.90 -19.24
N TYR A 39 8.45 9.52 -18.32
CA TYR A 39 8.03 10.92 -18.46
C TYR A 39 8.39 11.80 -17.28
N ASN A 40 9.03 11.28 -16.22
CA ASN A 40 9.32 12.04 -15.00
C ASN A 40 8.04 12.70 -14.43
N ARG A 41 6.91 12.00 -14.52
CA ARG A 41 5.60 12.52 -14.12
C ARG A 41 4.82 11.50 -13.33
N ARG A 42 4.34 11.93 -12.17
CA ARG A 42 3.36 11.21 -11.39
C ARG A 42 1.96 11.54 -11.92
N ILE A 43 1.20 10.51 -12.23
CA ILE A 43 -0.22 10.65 -12.55
C ILE A 43 -1.07 10.31 -11.33
N ASN A 44 -2.18 11.02 -11.18
CA ASN A 44 -3.19 10.68 -10.20
C ASN A 44 -4.01 9.47 -10.69
N PHE A 45 -4.64 8.77 -9.76
CA PHE A 45 -5.60 7.73 -10.09
C PHE A 45 -6.92 8.17 -9.48
N TYR A 46 -7.96 8.19 -10.29
CA TYR A 46 -9.31 8.42 -9.81
C TYR A 46 -10.12 7.16 -10.11
N ASN A 47 -10.62 6.51 -9.08
CA ASN A 47 -11.52 5.39 -9.27
C ASN A 47 -12.94 5.93 -9.14
N THR A 48 -13.62 5.98 -10.27
CA THR A 48 -14.98 6.48 -10.31
C THR A 48 -16.00 5.41 -9.90
N GLU A 49 -15.64 4.13 -9.98
CA GLU A 49 -16.52 3.01 -9.64
C GLU A 49 -15.75 1.72 -9.25
N THR A 50 -16.08 1.17 -8.07
CA THR A 50 -15.69 -0.19 -7.63
C THR A 50 -16.92 -1.01 -7.26
N GLY A 51 -16.92 -2.31 -7.56
CA GLY A 51 -17.98 -3.22 -7.11
C GLY A 51 -17.53 -4.67 -7.02
N GLY A 52 -17.76 -5.31 -5.87
CA GLY A 52 -17.21 -6.64 -5.59
C GLY A 52 -18.07 -7.84 -5.98
N TYR A 53 -19.30 -7.61 -6.43
CA TYR A 53 -20.31 -8.67 -6.52
C TYR A 53 -20.82 -8.94 -7.95
N LEU A 54 -20.69 -7.98 -8.86
CA LEU A 54 -21.16 -8.06 -10.24
C LEU A 54 -20.20 -7.25 -11.11
N ASP A 55 -19.78 -7.79 -12.26
CA ASP A 55 -19.17 -7.03 -13.36
C ASP A 55 -20.28 -6.70 -14.39
N PRO A 56 -20.80 -5.45 -14.39
CA PRO A 56 -21.84 -5.05 -15.34
C PRO A 56 -21.33 -5.04 -16.80
N GLN A 57 -20.02 -4.96 -17.02
CA GLN A 57 -19.39 -4.91 -18.35
C GLN A 57 -19.10 -6.31 -18.91
N ARG A 58 -19.31 -7.35 -18.13
CA ARG A 58 -19.21 -8.75 -18.54
C ARG A 58 -20.50 -9.51 -18.21
N PRO A 59 -21.65 -9.14 -18.80
CA PRO A 59 -22.93 -9.80 -18.55
C PRO A 59 -22.90 -11.30 -18.91
N GLU A 60 -22.02 -11.72 -19.83
CA GLU A 60 -21.77 -13.12 -20.18
C GLU A 60 -20.87 -13.89 -19.21
N TYR A 61 -20.07 -13.18 -18.40
CA TYR A 61 -19.16 -13.75 -17.40
C TYR A 61 -19.79 -13.58 -16.02
N VAL A 62 -20.86 -14.35 -15.80
CA VAL A 62 -21.31 -14.71 -14.47
C VAL A 62 -20.12 -15.40 -13.80
N SER A 63 -19.34 -14.71 -12.94
CA SER A 63 -18.52 -15.42 -11.96
C SER A 63 -19.49 -16.38 -11.26
N GLY A 64 -19.36 -17.69 -11.51
CA GLY A 64 -20.48 -18.64 -11.61
C GLY A 64 -21.44 -18.73 -10.41
N SER A 65 -22.29 -17.73 -10.20
CA SER A 65 -23.42 -17.67 -9.26
C SER A 65 -24.09 -16.29 -9.16
N ALA A 66 -23.87 -15.33 -10.09
CA ALA A 66 -24.48 -14.00 -10.00
C ALA A 66 -26.03 -13.95 -10.05
N GLY A 67 -26.68 -15.08 -10.37
CA GLY A 67 -28.14 -15.20 -10.39
C GLY A 67 -28.78 -15.83 -9.14
N ASN A 68 -28.03 -16.51 -8.26
CA ASN A 68 -28.59 -17.37 -7.21
C ASN A 68 -27.79 -17.42 -5.89
N VAL A 69 -27.06 -16.37 -5.51
CA VAL A 69 -26.56 -16.32 -4.12
C VAL A 69 -27.57 -15.67 -3.19
N SER A 70 -27.58 -16.13 -1.95
CA SER A 70 -28.42 -15.56 -0.90
C SER A 70 -28.09 -14.09 -0.67
N ALA A 71 -29.04 -13.36 -0.09
CA ALA A 71 -28.81 -11.97 0.29
C ALA A 71 -27.58 -11.82 1.21
N ALA A 72 -27.33 -12.83 2.06
CA ALA A 72 -26.21 -12.89 2.99
C ALA A 72 -24.87 -12.98 2.28
N GLN A 73 -24.78 -13.88 1.30
CA GLN A 73 -23.57 -14.08 0.55
C GLN A 73 -23.24 -12.87 -0.31
N LYS A 74 -24.26 -12.21 -0.88
CA LYS A 74 -24.08 -10.93 -1.60
C LYS A 74 -23.50 -9.85 -0.68
N ALA A 75 -24.00 -9.74 0.54
CA ALA A 75 -23.49 -8.80 1.54
C ALA A 75 -22.05 -9.13 1.96
N LEU A 76 -21.76 -10.41 2.21
CA LEU A 76 -20.43 -10.88 2.59
C LEU A 76 -19.42 -10.63 1.46
N ASN A 77 -19.73 -11.00 0.21
CA ASN A 77 -18.84 -10.78 -0.93
C ASN A 77 -18.49 -9.29 -1.12
N ALA A 78 -19.49 -8.41 -1.03
CA ALA A 78 -19.25 -6.97 -1.13
C ALA A 78 -18.42 -6.45 0.06
N PHE A 79 -18.69 -6.92 1.28
CA PHE A 79 -17.90 -6.57 2.46
C PHE A 79 -16.44 -7.00 2.31
N SER A 80 -16.19 -8.27 1.99
CA SER A 80 -14.86 -8.83 1.78
C SER A 80 -14.10 -8.08 0.70
N TYR A 81 -14.76 -7.79 -0.42
CA TYR A 81 -14.13 -7.06 -1.53
C TYR A 81 -13.67 -5.68 -1.13
N HIS A 82 -14.56 -4.85 -0.57
CA HIS A 82 -14.23 -3.47 -0.22
C HIS A 82 -13.28 -3.38 0.97
N THR A 83 -13.39 -4.27 1.95
CA THR A 83 -12.42 -4.31 3.06
C THR A 83 -11.03 -4.71 2.56
N ARG A 84 -10.92 -5.76 1.73
CA ARG A 84 -9.66 -6.18 1.11
C ARG A 84 -9.06 -5.07 0.27
N ASP A 85 -9.83 -4.47 -0.63
CA ASP A 85 -9.37 -3.39 -1.52
C ASP A 85 -8.81 -2.21 -0.72
N ILE A 86 -9.60 -1.65 0.20
CA ILE A 86 -9.20 -0.45 0.96
C ILE A 86 -7.99 -0.74 1.85
N ILE A 87 -7.99 -1.85 2.59
CA ILE A 87 -6.86 -2.20 3.49
C ILE A 87 -5.60 -2.47 2.65
N TYR A 88 -5.71 -3.21 1.55
CA TYR A 88 -4.56 -3.53 0.70
C TYR A 88 -3.98 -2.28 0.04
N LEU A 89 -4.81 -1.33 -0.42
CA LEU A 89 -4.31 -0.06 -0.95
C LEU A 89 -3.65 0.78 0.13
N LEU A 90 -4.26 0.91 1.32
CA LEU A 90 -3.66 1.64 2.43
C LEU A 90 -2.29 1.09 2.82
N ASP A 91 -2.13 -0.23 2.73
CA ASP A 91 -0.85 -0.88 2.97
C ASP A 91 0.14 -0.63 1.81
N LYS A 92 -0.21 -1.03 0.58
CA LYS A 92 0.71 -1.16 -0.56
C LYS A 92 0.88 0.08 -1.44
N CYS A 93 -0.16 0.90 -1.57
CA CYS A 93 -0.20 2.09 -2.43
C CYS A 93 -1.17 3.16 -1.86
N PRO A 94 -0.83 3.73 -0.68
CA PRO A 94 -1.76 4.55 0.11
C PRO A 94 -2.22 5.82 -0.62
N ASP A 95 -1.45 6.34 -1.56
CA ASP A 95 -1.84 7.49 -2.37
C ASP A 95 -3.02 7.18 -3.32
N LYS A 96 -3.33 5.91 -3.57
CA LYS A 96 -4.41 5.49 -4.46
C LYS A 96 -5.74 5.27 -3.73
N VAL A 97 -5.74 5.05 -2.41
CA VAL A 97 -6.97 4.77 -1.65
C VAL A 97 -7.97 5.93 -1.68
N VAL A 98 -7.46 7.17 -1.73
CA VAL A 98 -8.27 8.40 -1.72
C VAL A 98 -9.23 8.50 -2.89
N SER A 99 -8.93 7.73 -3.93
CA SER A 99 -9.67 7.70 -5.18
C SER A 99 -10.91 6.81 -5.14
N ARG A 100 -11.14 6.04 -4.07
CA ARG A 100 -12.14 4.97 -4.08
C ARG A 100 -13.58 5.46 -3.97
N ALA A 101 -14.36 5.17 -5.02
CA ALA A 101 -15.82 5.29 -5.03
C ALA A 101 -16.46 3.90 -5.14
N ILE A 102 -17.47 3.64 -4.31
CA ILE A 102 -18.24 2.38 -4.37
C ILE A 102 -19.46 2.61 -5.26
N HIS A 103 -19.58 1.80 -6.31
CA HIS A 103 -20.72 1.83 -7.22
C HIS A 103 -21.92 1.11 -6.60
N GLU A 104 -23.09 1.73 -6.70
CA GLU A 104 -24.37 1.20 -6.23
C GLU A 104 -24.34 0.51 -4.85
N PRO A 105 -23.89 1.18 -3.77
CA PRO A 105 -23.79 0.57 -2.44
C PRO A 105 -25.15 0.06 -1.90
N GLN A 106 -26.27 0.63 -2.37
CA GLN A 106 -27.62 0.15 -2.06
C GLN A 106 -27.89 -1.27 -2.58
N ASN A 107 -27.20 -1.69 -3.64
CA ASN A 107 -27.38 -2.99 -4.24
C ASN A 107 -26.55 -4.08 -3.56
N THR A 108 -25.71 -3.77 -2.55
CA THR A 108 -24.83 -4.76 -1.91
C THR A 108 -25.44 -5.45 -0.68
N ASN A 109 -26.75 -5.33 -0.45
CA ASN A 109 -27.41 -5.81 0.78
C ASN A 109 -26.71 -5.35 2.08
N GLY A 110 -26.23 -4.09 2.09
CA GLY A 110 -25.52 -3.51 3.23
C GLY A 110 -24.04 -3.89 3.36
N GLY A 111 -23.52 -4.83 2.57
CA GLY A 111 -22.12 -5.27 2.62
C GLY A 111 -21.09 -4.13 2.54
N ALA A 112 -21.21 -3.27 1.52
CA ALA A 112 -20.35 -2.10 1.34
C ALA A 112 -20.49 -1.10 2.51
N GLU A 113 -21.70 -0.86 2.99
CA GLU A 113 -21.95 0.03 4.12
C GLU A 113 -21.26 -0.49 5.39
N LYS A 114 -21.33 -1.79 5.68
CA LYS A 114 -20.65 -2.39 6.82
C LYS A 114 -19.13 -2.34 6.67
N ALA A 115 -18.59 -2.55 5.48
CA ALA A 115 -17.15 -2.39 5.21
C ALA A 115 -16.69 -0.97 5.53
N LEU A 116 -17.40 0.06 5.03
CA LEU A 116 -17.08 1.45 5.32
C LEU A 116 -17.23 1.79 6.82
N LYS A 117 -18.25 1.25 7.50
CA LYS A 117 -18.43 1.45 8.95
C LYS A 117 -17.33 0.79 9.77
N LEU A 118 -16.88 -0.41 9.39
CA LEU A 118 -15.75 -1.11 10.00
C LEU A 118 -14.47 -0.27 9.87
N LEU A 119 -14.21 0.29 8.68
CA LEU A 119 -12.98 1.04 8.38
C LEU A 119 -13.04 2.52 8.74
N LYS A 120 -14.23 3.06 9.06
CA LYS A 120 -14.43 4.46 9.47
C LYS A 120 -13.47 4.97 10.54
N PRO A 121 -13.02 4.16 11.53
CA PRO A 121 -12.04 4.60 12.51
C PRO A 121 -10.65 4.90 11.95
N LEU A 122 -10.27 4.34 10.79
CA LEU A 122 -8.97 4.55 10.16
C LEU A 122 -8.84 5.98 9.63
N LYS A 123 -8.29 6.88 10.45
CA LYS A 123 -8.19 8.32 10.17
C LYS A 123 -6.91 8.87 10.78
N GLY A 124 -6.44 9.98 10.23
CA GLY A 124 -5.25 10.67 10.71
C GLY A 124 -3.99 10.13 10.03
N ASN A 125 -2.89 10.10 10.78
CA ASN A 125 -1.60 9.68 10.23
C ASN A 125 -1.53 8.15 10.17
N LYS A 126 -1.12 7.60 9.03
CA LYS A 126 -0.82 6.17 8.90
C LYS A 126 0.32 5.81 9.83
N LEU A 127 0.16 4.77 10.63
CA LEU A 127 1.20 4.18 11.45
C LEU A 127 1.95 3.09 10.66
N TYR A 128 3.20 2.84 11.03
CA TYR A 128 3.92 1.69 10.53
C TYR A 128 3.32 0.39 11.10
N SER A 129 3.10 -0.58 10.23
CA SER A 129 2.52 -1.89 10.57
C SER A 129 3.21 -2.99 9.78
N GLU A 130 3.48 -4.10 10.46
CA GLU A 130 4.04 -5.30 9.84
C GLU A 130 3.16 -6.50 10.12
N SER A 131 3.19 -7.48 9.22
CA SER A 131 2.67 -8.81 9.47
C SER A 131 3.70 -9.85 9.06
N SER A 132 3.82 -10.92 9.85
CA SER A 132 4.62 -12.08 9.50
C SER A 132 3.97 -12.98 8.44
N ASP A 133 2.73 -12.68 8.05
CA ASP A 133 1.92 -13.47 7.13
C ASP A 133 1.56 -12.66 5.88
N ALA A 134 1.98 -13.15 4.73
CA ALA A 134 1.76 -12.50 3.44
C ALA A 134 0.28 -12.39 3.03
N ASN A 135 -0.59 -13.18 3.65
CA ASN A 135 -2.03 -13.19 3.42
C ASN A 135 -2.80 -12.51 4.56
N SER A 136 -2.10 -11.81 5.43
CA SER A 136 -2.67 -10.92 6.43
C SER A 136 -2.41 -9.49 6.02
N TYR A 137 -3.48 -8.72 5.79
CA TYR A 137 -3.34 -7.31 5.46
C TYR A 137 -3.66 -6.48 6.68
N THR A 138 -2.69 -5.69 7.11
CA THR A 138 -2.82 -4.87 8.32
C THR A 138 -2.56 -3.42 8.01
N ILE A 139 -3.30 -2.56 8.69
CA ILE A 139 -3.13 -1.11 8.63
C ILE A 139 -3.43 -0.53 10.00
N ALA A 140 -2.67 0.49 10.41
CA ALA A 140 -3.02 1.30 11.55
C ALA A 140 -2.89 2.80 11.26
N THR A 141 -3.61 3.58 12.05
CA THR A 141 -3.65 5.04 11.99
C THR A 141 -3.75 5.62 13.38
N ILE A 142 -3.30 6.86 13.53
CA ILE A 142 -3.42 7.62 14.77
C ILE A 142 -4.05 8.98 14.52
N LYS A 143 -5.03 9.34 15.36
CA LYS A 143 -5.68 10.65 15.35
C LYS A 143 -6.05 11.09 16.77
N GLY A 144 -5.44 12.18 17.23
CA GLY A 144 -5.61 12.61 18.62
C GLY A 144 -5.11 11.52 19.56
N ASN A 145 -5.90 11.18 20.57
CA ASN A 145 -5.60 10.10 21.52
C ASN A 145 -6.15 8.72 21.08
N GLN A 146 -6.41 8.51 19.78
CA GLN A 146 -6.97 7.25 19.28
C GLN A 146 -6.03 6.59 18.28
N ILE A 147 -5.68 5.33 18.53
CA ILE A 147 -5.11 4.42 17.54
C ILE A 147 -6.25 3.56 16.97
N ALA A 148 -6.33 3.48 15.65
CA ALA A 148 -7.24 2.58 14.96
C ALA A 148 -6.45 1.68 14.02
N ALA A 149 -6.69 0.38 14.10
CA ALA A 149 -6.11 -0.63 13.23
C ALA A 149 -7.19 -1.50 12.57
N ALA A 150 -6.85 -2.12 11.46
CA ALA A 150 -7.64 -3.17 10.84
C ALA A 150 -6.73 -4.33 10.43
N CYS A 151 -7.25 -5.55 10.55
CA CYS A 151 -6.60 -6.77 10.08
C CYS A 151 -7.58 -7.52 9.18
N PHE A 152 -7.17 -7.85 7.96
CA PHE A 152 -7.93 -8.63 7.00
C PHE A 152 -7.27 -10.00 6.80
N ASN A 153 -8.05 -11.06 6.96
CA ASN A 153 -7.64 -12.42 6.69
C ASN A 153 -7.91 -12.75 5.21
N ASN A 154 -6.86 -12.83 4.38
CA ASN A 154 -6.98 -13.22 2.97
C ASN A 154 -6.84 -14.75 2.74
N HIS A 155 -6.74 -15.55 3.79
CA HIS A 155 -6.80 -17.00 3.69
C HIS A 155 -8.24 -17.48 3.43
N ASP A 156 -8.34 -18.69 2.91
CA ASP A 156 -9.59 -19.43 2.73
C ASP A 156 -10.05 -20.15 4.02
N THR A 157 -9.24 -20.07 5.08
CA THR A 157 -9.47 -20.70 6.38
C THR A 157 -9.40 -19.67 7.51
N PRO A 158 -10.13 -19.88 8.63
CA PRO A 158 -10.01 -19.03 9.81
C PRO A 158 -8.57 -18.99 10.32
N GLN A 159 -8.08 -17.81 10.67
CA GLN A 159 -6.72 -17.63 11.17
C GLN A 159 -6.72 -16.99 12.56
N LEU A 160 -5.85 -17.48 13.44
CA LEU A 160 -5.60 -16.90 14.76
C LEU A 160 -4.49 -15.86 14.65
N TYR A 161 -4.83 -14.61 14.95
CA TYR A 161 -3.91 -13.48 14.93
C TYR A 161 -3.47 -13.09 16.34
N TYR A 162 -2.18 -12.82 16.47
CA TYR A 162 -1.57 -12.20 17.65
C TYR A 162 -1.21 -10.76 17.27
N LEU A 163 -2.05 -9.82 17.69
CA LEU A 163 -1.92 -8.41 17.36
C LEU A 163 -1.29 -7.69 18.53
N GLU A 164 -0.08 -7.15 18.33
CA GLU A 164 0.65 -6.38 19.32
C GLU A 164 0.56 -4.89 19.00
N PHE A 165 0.06 -4.11 19.96
CA PHE A 165 -0.04 -2.66 19.88
C PHE A 165 0.93 -2.05 20.89
N ASN A 166 1.76 -1.11 20.41
CA ASN A 166 2.67 -0.35 21.27
C ASN A 166 2.19 1.11 21.36
N ALA A 167 2.00 1.58 22.59
CA ALA A 167 1.59 2.96 22.85
C ALA A 167 2.76 3.91 22.55
N PRO A 168 2.50 5.08 21.96
CA PRO A 168 3.53 6.11 21.81
C PRO A 168 4.14 6.50 23.15
N SER A 169 5.41 6.89 23.14
CA SER A 169 6.16 7.34 24.32
C SER A 169 5.38 8.38 25.14
N GLY A 170 5.34 8.20 26.46
CA GLY A 170 4.62 9.09 27.38
C GLY A 170 3.10 8.87 27.42
N THR A 171 2.56 7.87 26.72
CA THR A 171 1.14 7.50 26.77
C THR A 171 0.95 6.05 27.23
N THR A 172 -0.28 5.71 27.57
CA THR A 172 -0.71 4.35 27.92
C THR A 172 -2.08 4.07 27.32
N PHE A 173 -2.39 2.81 27.08
CA PHE A 173 -3.74 2.42 26.71
C PHE A 173 -4.70 2.55 27.90
N VAL A 174 -5.94 2.96 27.63
CA VAL A 174 -7.01 3.09 28.66
C VAL A 174 -8.29 2.36 28.28
N GLN A 175 -8.52 2.10 27.00
CA GLN A 175 -9.69 1.40 26.51
C GLN A 175 -9.35 0.68 25.21
N PHE A 176 -9.95 -0.50 25.02
CA PHE A 176 -9.93 -1.24 23.78
C PHE A 176 -11.35 -1.48 23.29
N LYS A 177 -11.55 -1.29 21.99
CA LYS A 177 -12.79 -1.63 21.29
C LYS A 177 -12.46 -2.45 20.04
N LYS A 178 -13.12 -3.59 19.89
CA LYS A 178 -13.09 -4.40 18.67
C LYS A 178 -14.40 -4.22 17.91
N ASN A 179 -14.34 -3.99 16.60
CA ASN A 179 -15.48 -4.17 15.71
C ASN A 179 -15.22 -5.34 14.77
N TYR A 180 -16.27 -6.10 14.50
CA TYR A 180 -16.23 -7.26 13.60
C TYR A 180 -17.61 -7.45 12.98
N THR A 181 -17.66 -8.21 11.88
CA THR A 181 -18.94 -8.59 11.27
C THR A 181 -19.25 -10.05 11.51
N ASP A 182 -20.54 -10.34 11.69
CA ASP A 182 -21.06 -11.71 11.72
C ASP A 182 -22.36 -11.77 10.90
N SER A 183 -22.73 -12.97 10.49
CA SER A 183 -24.03 -13.25 9.89
C SER A 183 -25.15 -12.98 10.91
N ASN A 184 -26.19 -12.27 10.48
CA ASN A 184 -27.37 -12.08 11.29
C ASN A 184 -28.43 -13.17 10.99
N GLN A 185 -29.43 -13.29 11.85
CA GLN A 185 -30.49 -14.30 11.72
C GLN A 185 -31.34 -14.13 10.45
N THR A 186 -31.33 -12.96 9.81
CA THR A 186 -32.10 -12.66 8.60
C THR A 186 -31.31 -12.87 7.32
N GLY A 187 -30.09 -13.42 7.41
CA GLY A 187 -29.26 -13.68 6.24
C GLY A 187 -28.68 -12.40 5.63
N GLY A 188 -28.23 -11.47 6.46
CA GLY A 188 -27.36 -10.35 6.12
C GLY A 188 -26.10 -10.39 6.99
N ILE A 189 -25.27 -9.34 6.91
CA ILE A 189 -24.15 -9.15 7.84
C ILE A 189 -24.43 -7.96 8.77
N GLU A 190 -24.10 -8.11 10.03
CA GLU A 190 -24.19 -7.07 11.05
C GLU A 190 -22.82 -6.72 11.60
N LEU A 191 -22.67 -5.46 12.04
CA LEU A 191 -21.45 -4.97 12.65
C LEU A 191 -21.63 -5.01 14.17
N PHE A 192 -20.80 -5.77 14.84
CA PHE A 192 -20.78 -5.92 16.29
C PHE A 192 -19.60 -5.13 16.87
N SER A 193 -19.71 -4.79 18.15
CA SER A 193 -18.64 -4.17 18.91
C SER A 193 -18.51 -4.78 20.29
N THR A 194 -17.29 -5.04 20.73
CA THR A 194 -16.96 -5.33 22.13
C THR A 194 -16.05 -4.25 22.68
N ILE A 195 -16.26 -3.87 23.94
CA ILE A 195 -15.42 -2.89 24.63
C ILE A 195 -14.86 -3.56 25.88
N SER A 196 -13.57 -3.38 26.12
CA SER A 196 -12.90 -3.83 27.34
C SER A 196 -11.90 -2.79 27.81
N ALA A 197 -11.43 -2.94 29.05
CA ALA A 197 -10.28 -2.19 29.52
C ALA A 197 -9.02 -2.60 28.73
N ALA A 198 -8.14 -1.63 28.52
CA ALA A 198 -6.77 -1.84 28.10
C ALA A 198 -5.88 -1.00 29.00
N SER A 199 -4.67 -1.47 29.28
CA SER A 199 -3.75 -0.79 30.20
C SER A 199 -2.30 -1.06 29.81
N GLY A 200 -1.41 -0.14 30.19
CA GLY A 200 0.02 -0.26 29.95
C GLY A 200 0.47 0.33 28.62
N THR A 201 1.75 0.12 28.30
CA THR A 201 2.41 0.61 27.09
C THR A 201 2.38 -0.39 25.93
N THR A 202 2.07 -1.65 26.22
CA THR A 202 1.92 -2.72 25.23
C THR A 202 0.60 -3.42 25.48
N PHE A 203 -0.15 -3.69 24.42
CA PHE A 203 -1.42 -4.40 24.49
C PHE A 203 -1.45 -5.49 23.42
N ILE A 204 -1.73 -6.73 23.82
CA ILE A 204 -1.76 -7.88 22.93
C ILE A 204 -3.18 -8.40 22.83
N VAL A 205 -3.65 -8.62 21.60
CA VAL A 205 -4.96 -9.21 21.30
C VAL A 205 -4.75 -10.53 20.57
N GLN A 206 -5.39 -11.58 21.07
CA GLN A 206 -5.58 -12.82 20.33
C GLN A 206 -6.97 -12.79 19.71
N ASP A 207 -7.07 -12.96 18.39
CA ASP A 207 -8.35 -12.88 17.68
C ASP A 207 -8.38 -13.84 16.50
N THR A 208 -9.45 -14.61 16.39
CA THR A 208 -9.69 -15.47 15.23
C THR A 208 -10.51 -14.69 14.21
N ILE A 209 -9.95 -14.45 13.03
CA ILE A 209 -10.64 -13.75 11.94
C ILE A 209 -11.05 -14.79 10.90
N GLN A 210 -12.32 -14.76 10.51
CA GLN A 210 -12.88 -15.67 9.50
C GLN A 210 -12.26 -15.43 8.12
N PRO A 211 -12.30 -16.42 7.22
CA PRO A 211 -11.81 -16.28 5.84
C PRO A 211 -12.39 -15.05 5.16
N TYR A 212 -11.56 -14.33 4.40
CA TYR A 212 -11.95 -13.14 3.63
C TYR A 212 -12.71 -12.09 4.45
N SER A 213 -12.41 -11.97 5.74
CA SER A 213 -13.06 -11.03 6.65
C SER A 213 -12.04 -10.08 7.26
N ALA A 214 -12.52 -9.00 7.87
CA ALA A 214 -11.69 -8.07 8.62
C ALA A 214 -12.33 -7.68 9.95
N HIS A 215 -11.47 -7.48 10.93
CA HIS A 215 -11.81 -6.85 12.20
C HIS A 215 -11.08 -5.51 12.32
N SER A 216 -11.70 -4.54 13.01
CA SER A 216 -11.07 -3.27 13.35
C SER A 216 -10.86 -3.16 14.86
N TYR A 217 -9.74 -2.60 15.26
CA TYR A 217 -9.31 -2.45 16.64
C TYR A 217 -9.11 -0.97 16.94
N ILE A 218 -9.74 -0.46 17.98
CA ILE A 218 -9.63 0.93 18.41
C ILE A 218 -9.08 0.94 19.83
N LEU A 219 -7.94 1.58 20.01
CA LEU A 219 -7.29 1.76 21.29
C LEU A 219 -7.29 3.25 21.64
N MET A 220 -7.82 3.56 22.83
CA MET A 220 -7.75 4.90 23.38
C MET A 220 -6.48 5.04 24.22
N LEU A 221 -5.79 6.15 24.03
CA LEU A 221 -4.62 6.56 24.79
C LEU A 221 -5.03 7.50 25.94
N SER A 222 -4.27 7.46 27.03
CA SER A 222 -4.45 8.33 28.20
C SER A 222 -4.30 9.81 27.87
N LEU A 223 -3.52 10.15 26.84
CA LEU A 223 -3.23 11.51 26.37
C LEU A 223 -3.12 11.53 24.84
N THR A 224 -3.17 12.72 24.24
CA THR A 224 -2.78 12.88 22.83
C THR A 224 -1.26 12.83 22.75
N PRO A 225 -0.67 11.86 22.02
CA PRO A 225 0.77 11.73 21.91
C PRO A 225 1.37 12.87 21.09
N VAL A 226 2.59 13.28 21.46
CA VAL A 226 3.43 14.11 20.60
C VAL A 226 4.12 13.16 19.64
N VAL A 227 3.80 13.29 18.36
CA VAL A 227 4.39 12.46 17.32
C VAL A 227 5.73 13.07 16.92
N THR A 228 6.82 12.51 17.45
CA THR A 228 8.20 13.02 17.25
C THR A 228 8.92 12.33 16.10
N ASP A 229 8.61 11.06 15.87
CA ASP A 229 9.33 10.23 14.90
C ASP A 229 8.49 10.08 13.63
N THR A 230 9.14 9.99 12.47
CA THR A 230 8.43 9.76 11.19
C THR A 230 9.23 8.79 10.36
N VAL A 231 8.56 7.74 9.91
CA VAL A 231 9.09 6.80 8.93
C VAL A 231 8.89 7.41 7.55
N ILE A 232 9.98 7.76 6.89
CA ILE A 232 9.92 8.16 5.48
C ILE A 232 10.26 6.95 4.63
N VAL A 233 9.36 6.62 3.69
CA VAL A 233 9.60 5.56 2.69
C VAL A 233 9.83 6.22 1.34
N SER A 234 11.04 6.04 0.80
CA SER A 234 11.45 6.52 -0.53
C SER A 234 11.44 5.39 -1.54
N GLN A 235 10.67 5.52 -2.62
CA GLN A 235 10.55 4.49 -3.67
C GLN A 235 11.28 4.88 -4.95
N PHE A 236 12.09 3.97 -5.49
CA PHE A 236 12.89 4.12 -6.70
C PHE A 236 12.53 3.03 -7.71
N PHE A 237 11.95 3.40 -8.85
CA PHE A 237 11.47 2.45 -9.85
C PHE A 237 12.57 1.95 -10.78
N SER A 238 12.41 0.72 -11.26
CA SER A 238 13.24 0.12 -12.32
C SER A 238 12.80 0.56 -13.70
N ASP A 239 13.72 0.61 -14.65
CA ASP A 239 13.45 0.80 -16.07
C ASP A 239 12.75 -0.39 -16.75
N THR A 240 12.84 -1.59 -16.17
CA THR A 240 12.18 -2.80 -16.68
C THR A 240 10.73 -2.89 -16.21
N LEU A 241 9.80 -3.00 -17.16
CA LEU A 241 8.36 -3.13 -16.93
C LEU A 241 7.75 -4.18 -17.87
N LEU A 242 6.73 -4.89 -17.38
CA LEU A 242 5.96 -5.88 -18.14
C LEU A 242 6.83 -6.91 -18.90
N ALA A 243 7.93 -7.34 -18.29
CA ALA A 243 8.85 -8.30 -18.89
C ALA A 243 8.38 -9.74 -18.69
N ASP A 244 8.63 -10.60 -19.68
CA ASP A 244 8.48 -12.04 -19.54
C ASP A 244 9.75 -12.61 -18.90
N ILE A 245 9.60 -13.46 -17.87
CA ILE A 245 10.68 -14.26 -17.29
C ILE A 245 10.50 -15.70 -17.80
N PRO A 246 11.27 -16.14 -18.80
CA PRO A 246 11.20 -17.53 -19.27
C PRO A 246 11.69 -18.51 -18.21
N ALA A 247 11.19 -19.74 -18.28
CA ALA A 247 11.66 -20.83 -17.41
C ALA A 247 13.18 -21.02 -17.55
N GLY A 248 13.87 -21.12 -16.42
CA GLY A 248 15.32 -21.30 -16.31
C GLY A 248 16.16 -20.08 -16.73
N GLN A 249 15.54 -18.95 -17.07
CA GLN A 249 16.24 -17.74 -17.52
C GLN A 249 16.20 -16.63 -16.47
N TRP A 250 17.09 -15.66 -16.66
CA TRP A 250 17.18 -14.45 -15.84
C TRP A 250 16.69 -13.24 -16.63
N VAL A 251 15.97 -12.35 -15.97
CA VAL A 251 15.62 -11.03 -16.50
C VAL A 251 16.22 -9.97 -15.59
N ASP A 252 16.91 -9.00 -16.21
CA ASP A 252 17.58 -7.93 -15.51
C ASP A 252 16.70 -6.66 -15.46
N ALA A 253 16.77 -5.98 -14.34
CA ALA A 253 16.07 -4.73 -14.04
C ALA A 253 17.04 -3.77 -13.37
N HIS A 254 17.03 -2.48 -13.77
CA HIS A 254 18.00 -1.51 -13.29
C HIS A 254 17.33 -0.42 -12.48
N VAL A 255 17.78 -0.23 -11.24
CA VAL A 255 17.28 0.81 -10.34
C VAL A 255 18.44 1.72 -9.94
N ASN A 256 18.33 3.00 -10.29
CA ASN A 256 19.29 4.02 -9.89
C ASN A 256 18.82 4.71 -8.61
N ILE A 257 19.71 4.80 -7.62
CA ILE A 257 19.45 5.38 -6.30
C ILE A 257 20.57 6.38 -5.97
N PRO A 258 20.25 7.61 -5.55
CA PRO A 258 21.25 8.55 -5.05
C PRO A 258 22.03 7.97 -3.87
N GLN A 259 23.35 8.16 -3.83
CA GLN A 259 24.19 7.64 -2.75
C GLN A 259 23.74 8.15 -1.38
N GLU A 260 23.38 9.43 -1.29
CA GLU A 260 22.83 10.03 -0.06
C GLU A 260 21.62 9.25 0.49
N SER A 261 20.73 8.76 -0.39
CA SER A 261 19.57 7.99 0.03
C SER A 261 19.94 6.59 0.52
N ILE A 262 20.99 5.98 -0.06
CA ILE A 262 21.53 4.69 0.38
C ILE A 262 22.19 4.85 1.75
N ASP A 263 22.97 5.90 1.94
CA ASP A 263 23.70 6.18 3.19
C ASP A 263 22.75 6.48 4.36
N GLU A 264 21.60 7.11 4.08
CA GLU A 264 20.53 7.37 5.05
C GLU A 264 19.57 6.19 5.27
N ALA A 265 19.66 5.13 4.44
CA ALA A 265 18.74 4.01 4.52
C ALA A 265 19.02 3.14 5.74
N LEU A 266 18.00 2.97 6.58
CA LEU A 266 18.04 2.10 7.75
C LEU A 266 17.40 0.74 7.46
N SER A 267 16.42 0.70 6.55
CA SER A 267 15.96 -0.56 5.98
C SER A 267 15.71 -0.44 4.47
N VAL A 268 15.84 -1.58 3.80
CA VAL A 268 15.71 -1.70 2.35
C VAL A 268 14.79 -2.86 2.03
N ARG A 269 13.83 -2.61 1.12
CA ARG A 269 13.00 -3.68 0.56
C ARG A 269 12.85 -3.54 -0.94
N ILE A 270 12.81 -4.67 -1.62
CA ILE A 270 12.42 -4.76 -3.02
C ILE A 270 10.90 -4.87 -3.05
N LYS A 271 10.23 -3.97 -3.77
CA LYS A 271 8.81 -4.09 -4.11
C LYS A 271 8.70 -4.59 -5.53
N TYR A 272 7.95 -5.65 -5.77
CA TYR A 272 7.81 -6.23 -7.10
C TYR A 272 6.41 -6.80 -7.33
N VAL A 273 6.05 -6.94 -8.61
CA VAL A 273 4.82 -7.61 -9.03
C VAL A 273 5.20 -8.72 -10.00
N LEU A 274 4.98 -9.96 -9.59
CA LEU A 274 5.13 -11.14 -10.42
C LEU A 274 3.75 -11.76 -10.68
N MET A 275 3.43 -11.98 -11.95
CA MET A 275 2.19 -12.63 -12.37
C MET A 275 2.46 -14.07 -12.77
N ASN A 276 1.57 -14.99 -12.39
CA ASN A 276 1.67 -16.41 -12.69
C ASN A 276 2.93 -17.09 -12.12
N TYR A 277 3.55 -16.49 -11.10
CA TYR A 277 4.71 -17.10 -10.42
C TYR A 277 4.26 -18.30 -9.61
N GLN A 278 4.90 -19.45 -9.80
CA GLN A 278 4.52 -20.69 -9.12
C GLN A 278 5.35 -20.90 -7.85
N SER A 279 6.68 -21.03 -7.97
CA SER A 279 7.58 -21.22 -6.83
C SER A 279 9.05 -21.23 -7.26
N ASN A 280 9.96 -21.36 -6.29
CA ASN A 280 11.39 -21.67 -6.45
C ASN A 280 12.22 -20.66 -7.28
N GLY A 281 11.68 -19.46 -7.49
CA GLY A 281 12.42 -18.39 -8.11
C GLY A 281 13.44 -17.75 -7.18
N THR A 282 14.35 -16.97 -7.75
CA THR A 282 15.45 -16.30 -7.05
C THR A 282 15.52 -14.84 -7.49
N ILE A 283 15.79 -13.95 -6.55
CA ILE A 283 16.20 -12.58 -6.82
C ILE A 283 17.70 -12.48 -6.59
N ASN A 284 18.43 -11.88 -7.53
CA ASN A 284 19.83 -11.49 -7.35
C ASN A 284 19.94 -9.97 -7.38
N VAL A 285 20.53 -9.37 -6.35
CA VAL A 285 20.81 -7.92 -6.29
C VAL A 285 22.31 -7.73 -6.23
N ASN A 286 22.88 -7.12 -7.27
CA ASN A 286 24.31 -6.81 -7.35
C ASN A 286 25.23 -8.00 -6.99
N GLY A 287 24.86 -9.22 -7.41
CA GLY A 287 25.62 -10.44 -7.14
C GLY A 287 25.18 -11.22 -5.89
N HIS A 288 24.33 -10.66 -5.04
CA HIS A 288 23.78 -11.35 -3.87
C HIS A 288 22.42 -12.00 -4.18
N SER A 289 22.30 -13.32 -3.99
CA SER A 289 21.07 -14.06 -4.26
C SER A 289 20.26 -14.34 -3.01
N THR A 290 18.94 -14.30 -3.15
CA THR A 290 17.96 -14.75 -2.14
C THR A 290 16.76 -15.39 -2.83
N PRO A 291 16.15 -16.45 -2.27
CA PRO A 291 14.91 -17.01 -2.80
C PRO A 291 13.82 -15.94 -2.86
N ILE A 292 12.97 -15.98 -3.90
CA ILE A 292 11.76 -15.15 -3.94
C ILE A 292 10.84 -15.63 -2.83
N GLU A 293 10.62 -14.77 -1.84
CA GLU A 293 9.61 -15.02 -0.81
C GLU A 293 8.24 -15.12 -1.50
N GLN A 294 7.50 -16.21 -1.28
CA GLN A 294 6.13 -16.32 -1.77
C GLN A 294 5.24 -15.32 -1.02
N TYR A 295 5.16 -14.10 -1.53
CA TYR A 295 4.26 -13.08 -1.05
C TYR A 295 3.10 -12.92 -2.04
N CYS A 296 1.88 -12.81 -1.51
CA CYS A 296 0.58 -12.76 -2.22
C CYS A 296 -0.06 -14.11 -2.60
N GLY A 297 -0.01 -15.09 -1.69
CA GLY A 297 -0.72 -16.38 -1.80
C GLY A 297 -2.23 -16.28 -1.59
N GLY A 298 -2.94 -15.60 -2.48
CA GLY A 298 -4.32 -16.05 -2.75
C GLY A 298 -4.23 -17.42 -3.40
N ASP A 299 -5.22 -18.29 -3.18
CA ASP A 299 -5.32 -19.68 -3.71
C ASP A 299 -4.18 -20.04 -4.67
N ALA A 300 -3.20 -20.80 -4.18
CA ALA A 300 -1.98 -21.14 -4.91
C ALA A 300 -2.28 -21.74 -6.30
N SER A 301 -3.48 -22.29 -6.52
CA SER A 301 -3.92 -22.78 -7.81
C SER A 301 -4.11 -21.70 -8.87
N ARG A 302 -4.18 -20.42 -8.48
CA ARG A 302 -4.47 -19.31 -9.39
C ARG A 302 -3.45 -18.18 -9.41
N ASN A 303 -2.43 -18.14 -8.52
CA ASN A 303 -1.57 -16.98 -8.25
C ASN A 303 -1.63 -15.90 -9.34
N LEU A 304 -2.66 -15.05 -9.24
CA LEU A 304 -2.96 -14.06 -10.26
C LEU A 304 -2.06 -12.83 -10.09
N GLY A 305 -1.07 -12.86 -9.19
CA GLY A 305 -0.17 -11.76 -8.88
C GLY A 305 -0.70 -10.78 -7.83
N GLY A 306 0.17 -9.85 -7.47
CA GLY A 306 -0.03 -8.84 -6.44
C GLY A 306 1.29 -8.11 -6.16
N ILE A 307 1.23 -7.09 -5.31
CA ILE A 307 2.41 -6.37 -4.83
C ILE A 307 3.05 -7.17 -3.70
N SER A 308 4.28 -7.60 -3.94
CA SER A 308 5.10 -8.32 -2.97
C SER A 308 6.29 -7.48 -2.53
N TYR A 309 6.76 -7.74 -1.31
CA TYR A 309 7.94 -7.11 -0.74
C TYR A 309 8.96 -8.18 -0.37
N GLN A 310 10.24 -7.82 -0.43
CA GLN A 310 11.32 -8.64 0.10
C GLN A 310 12.38 -7.75 0.72
N SER A 311 12.63 -7.92 2.01
CA SER A 311 13.68 -7.19 2.73
C SER A 311 15.06 -7.68 2.30
N ILE A 312 16.01 -6.76 2.14
CA ILE A 312 17.40 -7.07 1.81
C ILE A 312 18.36 -6.21 2.66
N PRO A 313 19.60 -6.66 2.90
CA PRO A 313 20.61 -5.84 3.54
C PRO A 313 20.94 -4.56 2.75
N ALA A 314 21.05 -3.42 3.42
CA ALA A 314 21.41 -2.15 2.78
C ALA A 314 22.77 -2.21 2.05
N GLY A 315 23.72 -2.99 2.59
CA GLY A 315 25.03 -3.19 1.98
C GLY A 315 25.03 -3.93 0.64
N TRP A 316 23.87 -4.44 0.18
CA TRP A 316 23.73 -4.98 -1.18
C TRP A 316 23.55 -3.87 -2.23
N LEU A 317 23.21 -2.65 -1.82
CA LEU A 317 22.91 -1.55 -2.73
C LEU A 317 24.15 -0.83 -3.24
N GLN A 318 24.03 -0.27 -4.44
CA GLN A 318 24.97 0.60 -5.13
C GLN A 318 24.19 1.77 -5.76
N GLN A 319 24.87 2.79 -6.32
CA GLN A 319 24.19 3.87 -7.02
C GLN A 319 23.36 3.36 -8.22
N THR A 320 23.88 2.38 -8.96
CA THR A 320 23.18 1.65 -10.02
C THR A 320 23.03 0.20 -9.57
N ASN A 321 21.79 -0.24 -9.36
CA ASN A 321 21.50 -1.59 -8.91
C ASN A 321 20.98 -2.42 -10.05
N THR A 322 21.60 -3.58 -10.29
CA THR A 322 21.03 -4.62 -11.14
C THR A 322 20.30 -5.62 -10.27
N ILE A 323 18.99 -5.74 -10.51
CA ILE A 323 18.10 -6.72 -9.88
C ILE A 323 17.75 -7.75 -10.95
N ARG A 324 18.11 -9.02 -10.71
CA ARG A 324 17.85 -10.12 -11.64
C ARG A 324 16.80 -11.03 -11.05
N PHE A 325 15.80 -11.38 -11.85
CA PHE A 325 14.75 -12.32 -11.46
C PHE A 325 14.88 -13.61 -12.26
N SER A 326 14.76 -14.74 -11.58
CA SER A 326 14.52 -16.05 -12.19
C SER A 326 13.29 -16.69 -11.56
N ALA A 327 12.45 -17.33 -12.38
CA ALA A 327 11.22 -18.01 -11.96
C ALA A 327 11.39 -19.53 -11.80
N GLY A 328 12.63 -20.00 -11.64
CA GLY A 328 12.95 -21.43 -11.55
C GLY A 328 12.54 -22.16 -12.83
N ASP A 329 11.85 -23.29 -12.70
CA ASP A 329 11.42 -24.14 -13.82
C ASP A 329 10.12 -23.66 -14.50
N SER A 330 9.55 -22.54 -14.05
CA SER A 330 8.30 -21.99 -14.58
C SER A 330 8.52 -20.63 -15.24
N SER A 331 7.67 -20.26 -16.20
CA SER A 331 7.65 -18.90 -16.74
C SER A 331 6.70 -18.02 -15.94
N CYS A 332 7.04 -16.75 -15.75
CA CYS A 332 6.14 -15.76 -15.15
C CYS A 332 6.30 -14.39 -15.83
N LYS A 333 5.51 -13.39 -15.42
CA LYS A 333 5.67 -12.01 -15.89
C LYS A 333 6.09 -11.08 -14.75
N LEU A 334 7.14 -10.30 -14.97
CA LEU A 334 7.53 -9.20 -14.10
C LEU A 334 6.81 -7.92 -14.56
N TRP A 335 5.78 -7.52 -13.82
CA TRP A 335 5.03 -6.31 -14.14
C TRP A 335 5.77 -5.04 -13.75
N MET A 336 6.39 -5.03 -12.56
CA MET A 336 7.19 -3.91 -12.06
C MET A 336 8.17 -4.40 -11.00
N VAL A 337 9.27 -3.66 -10.84
CA VAL A 337 10.15 -3.74 -9.66
C VAL A 337 10.60 -2.33 -9.27
N SER A 338 10.73 -2.10 -7.96
CA SER A 338 11.29 -0.89 -7.36
C SER A 338 12.03 -1.24 -6.07
N ILE A 339 12.95 -0.38 -5.64
CA ILE A 339 13.57 -0.44 -4.31
C ILE A 339 12.92 0.63 -3.44
N GLU A 340 12.53 0.25 -2.22
CA GLU A 340 12.07 1.18 -1.19
C GLU A 340 13.09 1.27 -0.06
N LEU A 341 13.45 2.49 0.32
CA LEU A 341 14.36 2.82 1.40
C LEU A 341 13.60 3.49 2.55
N CYS A 342 13.87 3.07 3.78
CA CYS A 342 13.28 3.66 4.98
C CYS A 342 14.35 4.33 5.84
N THR A 343 14.12 5.57 6.29
CA THR A 343 15.13 6.38 7.02
C THR A 343 14.95 6.41 8.54
N SER A 344 14.17 5.49 9.16
CA SER A 344 13.94 5.48 10.62
C SER A 344 14.44 4.18 11.27
N ALA A 345 15.23 4.32 12.35
CA ALA A 345 15.95 3.24 13.04
C ALA A 345 15.00 2.35 13.85
N ASP A 346 13.87 2.90 14.29
CA ASP A 346 12.92 2.23 15.18
C ASP A 346 12.12 1.12 14.49
N LEU A 347 12.33 0.94 13.19
CA LEU A 347 11.77 -0.17 12.41
C LEU A 347 12.45 -1.51 12.73
N ILE A 348 13.70 -1.49 13.21
CA ILE A 348 14.46 -2.71 13.45
C ILE A 348 14.30 -3.12 14.92
N SER A 349 13.08 -3.49 15.29
CA SER A 349 12.93 -4.47 16.37
C SER A 349 13.29 -5.82 15.78
N THR A 350 14.53 -6.28 16.02
CA THR A 350 14.84 -7.71 16.00
C THR A 350 14.04 -8.37 17.13
N SER A 351 12.72 -8.51 16.98
CA SER A 351 11.93 -9.28 17.93
C SER A 351 12.32 -10.76 17.73
N ASN A 352 13.40 -11.17 18.40
CA ASN A 352 13.78 -12.56 18.60
C ASN A 352 12.76 -13.23 19.55
N HIS A 353 11.47 -13.21 19.21
CA HIS A 353 10.48 -13.95 19.98
C HIS A 353 10.44 -15.39 19.42
N PRO A 354 10.96 -16.39 20.16
CA PRO A 354 11.14 -17.75 19.65
C PRO A 354 9.84 -18.47 19.26
N ASP A 355 8.67 -17.93 19.63
CA ASP A 355 7.35 -18.51 19.35
C ASP A 355 6.69 -18.04 18.04
N ARG A 356 7.31 -17.12 17.28
CA ARG A 356 6.73 -16.59 16.02
C ARG A 356 6.55 -17.63 14.91
N ILE A 357 7.17 -18.81 15.02
CA ILE A 357 7.22 -19.80 13.93
C ILE A 357 5.89 -20.58 13.80
N LYS A 358 4.92 -20.42 14.71
CA LYS A 358 3.64 -21.17 14.65
C LYS A 358 2.36 -20.34 14.53
N ASN A 359 2.43 -19.01 14.71
CA ASN A 359 1.24 -18.16 14.78
C ASN A 359 1.42 -16.85 14.00
N THR A 360 0.37 -16.39 13.32
CA THR A 360 0.40 -15.13 12.57
C THR A 360 0.45 -13.94 13.53
N THR A 361 1.54 -13.17 13.48
CA THR A 361 1.75 -11.98 14.30
C THR A 361 1.64 -10.72 13.45
N ALA A 362 0.95 -9.70 13.96
CA ALA A 362 1.04 -8.36 13.41
C ALA A 362 1.44 -7.37 14.50
N VAL A 363 2.39 -6.49 14.20
CA VAL A 363 2.88 -5.48 15.13
C VAL A 363 2.59 -4.10 14.57
N PHE A 364 2.03 -3.25 15.41
CA PHE A 364 1.74 -1.86 15.10
C PHE A 364 2.65 -0.94 15.90
N TYR A 365 3.39 -0.10 15.18
CA TYR A 365 4.35 0.84 15.76
C TYR A 365 3.78 2.27 15.69
N PRO A 366 4.01 3.09 16.72
CA PRO A 366 3.40 4.43 16.82
C PRO A 366 3.96 5.47 15.84
N ASN A 367 4.89 5.10 14.95
CA ASN A 367 5.55 6.05 14.07
C ASN A 367 4.70 6.32 12.81
N PRO A 368 4.34 7.58 12.51
CA PRO A 368 3.70 7.93 11.26
C PRO A 368 4.58 7.58 10.07
N ALA A 369 3.99 6.98 9.04
CA ALA A 369 4.66 6.69 7.78
C ALA A 369 4.27 7.75 6.73
N THR A 370 5.25 8.49 6.21
CA THR A 370 5.10 9.37 5.04
C THR A 370 5.86 8.78 3.87
N GLN A 371 5.20 8.55 2.73
CA GLN A 371 5.88 8.11 1.53
C GLN A 371 6.38 9.34 0.74
N LYS A 372 7.70 9.46 0.56
CA LYS A 372 8.28 10.39 -0.42
C LYS A 372 8.60 9.60 -1.68
N ILE A 373 8.36 10.16 -2.86
CA ILE A 373 8.76 9.51 -4.12
C ILE A 373 9.80 10.40 -4.77
N HIS A 374 11.02 9.87 -4.90
CA HIS A 374 12.11 10.54 -5.60
C HIS A 374 11.98 10.25 -7.10
N ILE A 375 12.14 11.28 -7.92
CA ILE A 375 12.18 11.13 -9.38
C ILE A 375 13.58 11.42 -9.88
N ASN A 376 14.05 10.54 -10.75
CA ASN A 376 15.41 10.57 -11.25
C ASN A 376 15.53 11.60 -12.40
N PRO A 377 16.35 12.65 -12.28
CA PRO A 377 16.53 13.60 -13.37
C PRO A 377 17.47 12.98 -14.42
N ARG A 378 16.93 12.62 -15.59
CA ARG A 378 17.78 12.47 -16.79
C ARG A 378 18.32 13.86 -17.17
N ILE A 379 19.64 13.93 -17.32
CA ILE A 379 20.39 15.12 -17.71
C ILE A 379 20.02 15.52 -19.15
N GLY A 380 19.46 16.72 -19.27
CA GLY A 380 19.22 17.47 -20.51
C GLY A 380 18.67 18.85 -20.14
N PRO A 381 19.05 19.94 -20.82
CA PRO A 381 18.68 21.29 -20.40
C PRO A 381 17.19 21.50 -20.68
N SER A 382 16.35 21.53 -19.66
CA SER A 382 14.95 21.96 -19.81
C SER A 382 14.38 22.51 -18.50
N THR A 383 14.12 23.81 -18.57
CA THR A 383 13.21 24.68 -17.82
C THR A 383 12.20 23.98 -16.89
N ILE A 384 12.27 24.33 -15.61
CA ILE A 384 11.25 24.04 -14.60
C ILE A 384 10.09 25.02 -14.79
N ILE A 385 8.91 24.53 -15.15
CA ILE A 385 7.65 25.28 -15.07
C ILE A 385 6.91 24.81 -13.82
N ILE A 386 6.89 25.63 -12.77
CA ILE A 386 6.04 25.44 -11.60
C ILE A 386 4.75 26.23 -11.84
N ARG A 387 3.61 25.54 -11.87
CA ARG A 387 2.29 26.18 -11.73
C ARG A 387 1.77 25.89 -10.33
N ASP A 388 1.64 26.97 -9.56
CA ASP A 388 1.29 27.00 -8.14
C ASP A 388 -0.23 26.79 -7.89
N VAL A 389 -0.54 26.23 -6.72
CA VAL A 389 -1.81 26.42 -6.02
C VAL A 389 -1.49 26.94 -4.60
N ARG A 390 -1.36 28.26 -4.50
CA ARG A 390 -1.64 29.13 -3.33
C ARG A 390 -0.90 28.77 -2.04
N SER A 391 0.25 29.41 -1.80
CA SER A 391 0.44 30.36 -0.68
C SER A 391 1.90 30.82 -0.51
N ASN A 392 2.09 32.14 -0.46
CA ASN A 392 3.20 32.95 0.10
C ASN A 392 4.59 32.32 0.24
N ILE A 393 5.53 32.70 -0.65
CA ILE A 393 6.98 32.58 -0.40
C ILE A 393 7.71 33.85 -0.86
N GLN A 394 8.63 34.32 0.00
CA GLN A 394 9.71 35.26 -0.30
C GLN A 394 10.79 34.58 -1.16
N LEU A 395 11.17 35.22 -2.26
CA LEU A 395 12.25 34.74 -3.14
C LEU A 395 13.62 35.05 -2.52
N TYR A 396 14.44 34.01 -2.32
CA TYR A 396 15.89 34.16 -2.24
C TYR A 396 16.49 33.66 -3.55
N THR A 397 17.20 34.54 -4.26
CA THR A 397 18.05 34.18 -5.39
C THR A 397 19.49 34.26 -4.92
N GLU A 398 20.21 33.14 -4.92
CA GLU A 398 21.66 33.19 -4.81
C GLU A 398 22.24 33.78 -6.10
N ASN A 399 23.02 34.86 -5.94
CA ASN A 399 23.80 35.55 -6.96
C ASN A 399 23.02 36.29 -8.06
N THR A 400 22.48 37.46 -7.72
CA THR A 400 22.70 38.75 -8.41
C THR A 400 22.02 39.87 -7.62
N SER A 401 22.55 41.08 -7.70
CA SER A 401 22.11 42.27 -6.94
C SER A 401 20.58 42.42 -6.88
N THR A 402 20.06 42.60 -5.67
CA THR A 402 18.64 42.90 -5.37
C THR A 402 18.10 44.03 -6.25
N ALA A 403 17.24 43.71 -7.20
CA ALA A 403 16.42 44.70 -7.88
C ALA A 403 15.21 45.03 -6.99
N ASP A 404 14.99 46.32 -6.74
CA ASP A 404 13.84 46.80 -5.96
C ASP A 404 12.55 46.64 -6.78
N ILE A 405 11.76 45.64 -6.41
CA ILE A 405 10.49 45.25 -7.05
C ILE A 405 9.27 45.96 -6.45
N SER A 406 9.47 46.91 -5.53
CA SER A 406 8.36 47.64 -4.86
C SER A 406 7.54 48.54 -5.80
N SER A 407 7.99 48.77 -7.04
CA SER A 407 7.33 49.65 -8.01
C SER A 407 6.52 48.93 -9.10
N LEU A 408 6.50 47.59 -9.14
CA LEU A 408 5.78 46.85 -10.17
C LEU A 408 4.29 46.70 -9.84
N LYS A 409 3.43 47.12 -10.78
CA LYS A 409 1.98 46.87 -10.71
C LYS A 409 1.67 45.38 -10.98
N PRO A 410 0.55 44.84 -10.47
CA PRO A 410 0.15 43.47 -10.76
C PRO A 410 0.05 43.22 -12.28
N GLY A 411 0.80 42.25 -12.78
CA GLY A 411 0.87 41.89 -14.19
C GLY A 411 1.84 40.73 -14.43
N ILE A 412 1.77 40.11 -15.62
CA ILE A 412 2.71 39.07 -16.06
C ILE A 412 3.86 39.78 -16.78
N TYR A 413 5.08 39.62 -16.28
CA TYR A 413 6.29 40.15 -16.90
C TYR A 413 7.10 38.97 -17.47
N LEU A 414 7.44 39.04 -18.76
CA LEU A 414 8.37 38.12 -19.39
C LEU A 414 9.78 38.68 -19.20
N VAL A 415 10.62 37.95 -18.47
CA VAL A 415 12.06 38.23 -18.41
C VAL A 415 12.69 37.48 -19.57
N ASN A 416 13.29 38.22 -20.51
CA ASN A 416 14.09 37.62 -21.59
C ASN A 416 15.44 37.19 -20.99
N PRO A 417 16.00 36.03 -21.38
CA PRO A 417 17.18 35.45 -20.75
C PRO A 417 18.43 36.32 -20.88
#